data_AF-K1TUJ4-F1
#
_entry.id   AF-K1TUJ4-F1
#
_cell.length_a   1.000
_cell.length_b   1.000
_cell.length_c   1.000
_cell.angle_alpha   90.00
_cell.angle_beta   90.00
_cell.angle_gamma   90.00
#
_symmetry.space_group_name_H-M   'P 1'
#
loop_
_entity.id
_entity.type
_entity.pdbx_description
1 polymer ?
#
loop_
_entity_poly.entity_id
_entity_poly.type
_entity_poly.pdbx_seq_one_letter_code
_entity_poly.pdbx_strand_id
1 'polypeptide(L)'
;LREFLEKDEERSILISSHISSDLESLCDDLYMIHDGKIILHEDTDVLLSDYALLKVDAEQYSKLDKQFILRSKKEHMDIAV
;
A
#
# COMPACT_ATOMS: atom_id res chain seq x y z
N LEU A 1 20.59 7.70 -7.08
CA LEU A 1 19.24 8.27 -6.88
C LEU A 1 19.29 9.29 -5.75
N ARG A 2 19.58 8.89 -4.50
CA ARG A 2 19.72 9.82 -3.36
C ARG A 2 20.70 10.99 -3.61
N GLU A 3 21.90 10.71 -4.11
CA GLU A 3 22.89 11.76 -4.44
C GLU A 3 22.44 12.74 -5.55
N PHE A 4 21.45 12.38 -6.36
CA PHE A 4 20.90 13.25 -7.40
C PHE A 4 19.84 14.21 -6.85
N LEU A 5 19.05 13.73 -5.88
CA LEU A 5 18.05 14.49 -5.11
C LEU A 5 18.74 15.43 -4.11
N GLU A 6 19.78 14.97 -3.40
CA GLU A 6 20.50 15.76 -2.39
C GLU A 6 21.24 16.98 -2.96
N LYS A 7 21.50 17.02 -4.27
CA LYS A 7 22.17 18.14 -4.92
C LYS A 7 21.25 19.34 -5.16
N ASP A 8 19.94 19.13 -5.14
CA ASP A 8 18.95 20.12 -5.56
C ASP A 8 17.54 19.66 -5.14
N GLU A 9 16.95 20.34 -4.16
CA GLU A 9 15.66 19.98 -3.56
C GLU A 9 14.48 20.13 -4.53
N GLU A 10 14.62 20.82 -5.68
CA GLU A 10 13.57 20.90 -6.70
C GLU A 10 13.52 19.68 -7.64
N ARG A 11 14.39 18.68 -7.43
CA ARG A 11 14.41 17.47 -8.26
C ARG A 11 13.49 16.42 -7.67
N SER A 12 12.66 15.84 -8.52
CA SER A 12 11.85 14.67 -8.19
C SER A 12 12.14 13.54 -9.19
N ILE A 13 12.00 12.30 -8.72
CA ILE A 13 12.20 11.12 -9.56
C ILE A 13 10.93 10.28 -9.49
N LEU A 14 10.34 10.03 -10.66
CA LEU A 14 9.20 9.16 -10.79
C LEU A 14 9.68 7.76 -11.19
N ILE A 15 9.33 6.76 -10.38
CA ILE A 15 9.65 5.36 -10.63
C ILE A 15 8.34 4.58 -10.77
N SER A 16 8.24 3.78 -11.82
CA SER A 16 7.15 2.82 -11.98
C SER A 16 7.70 1.40 -11.90
N SER A 17 7.20 0.61 -10.96
CA SER A 17 7.46 -0.83 -10.88
C SER A 17 6.14 -1.58 -10.66
N HIS A 18 6.10 -2.82 -11.10
CA HIS A 18 4.99 -3.74 -10.83
C HIS A 18 5.20 -4.55 -9.55
N ILE A 19 6.38 -4.43 -8.93
CA ILE A 19 6.74 -5.15 -7.71
C ILE A 19 6.68 -4.15 -6.56
N SER A 20 5.70 -4.30 -5.66
CA SER A 20 5.50 -3.38 -4.53
C SER A 20 6.75 -3.24 -3.65
N SER A 21 7.46 -4.35 -3.39
CA SER A 21 8.68 -4.34 -2.57
C SER A 21 9.81 -3.48 -3.14
N ASP A 22 9.86 -3.30 -4.46
CA ASP A 22 10.88 -2.44 -5.09
C ASP A 22 10.56 -0.96 -4.85
N LEU A 23 9.27 -0.61 -4.86
CA LEU A 23 8.81 0.75 -4.60
C LEU A 23 8.94 1.11 -3.11
N GLU A 24 8.69 0.14 -2.23
CA GLU A 24 8.78 0.31 -0.77
C GLU A 24 10.16 0.80 -0.29
N SER A 25 11.24 0.34 -0.93
CA SER A 25 12.61 0.70 -0.50
C SER A 25 13.14 2.01 -1.10
N LEU A 26 12.47 2.53 -2.14
CA LEU A 26 12.98 3.61 -2.99
C LEU A 26 12.10 4.88 -3.02
N CYS A 27 10.83 4.78 -2.64
CA CYS A 27 9.85 5.86 -2.79
C CYS A 27 9.33 6.34 -1.44
N ASP A 28 9.23 7.65 -1.26
CA ASP A 28 8.61 8.26 -0.08
C ASP A 28 7.07 8.32 -0.23
N ASP A 29 6.58 8.63 -1.45
CA ASP A 29 5.16 8.66 -1.83
C ASP A 29 4.79 7.48 -2.76
N LEU A 30 3.68 6.79 -2.46
CA LEU A 30 3.14 5.73 -3.32
C LEU A 30 1.81 6.12 -3.96
N TYR A 31 1.74 6.01 -5.28
CA TYR A 31 0.50 6.14 -6.05
C TYR A 31 0.13 4.81 -6.71
N MET A 32 -1.02 4.24 -6.35
CA MET A 32 -1.55 3.06 -7.02
C MET A 32 -2.64 3.47 -8.01
N ILE A 33 -2.42 3.16 -9.29
CA ILE A 33 -3.38 3.44 -10.36
C ILE A 33 -4.01 2.12 -10.82
N HIS A 34 -5.34 2.07 -10.83
CA HIS A 34 -6.11 0.95 -11.35
C HIS A 34 -7.22 1.46 -12.27
N ASP A 35 -7.28 0.92 -13.49
CA ASP A 35 -8.26 1.28 -14.52
C ASP A 35 -8.34 2.80 -14.79
N GLY A 36 -7.18 3.45 -14.88
CA GLY A 36 -7.05 4.89 -15.11
C GLY A 36 -7.42 5.78 -13.92
N LYS A 37 -7.66 5.22 -12.74
CA LYS A 37 -8.00 5.96 -11.51
C LYS A 37 -6.95 5.72 -10.44
N ILE A 38 -6.59 6.78 -9.70
CA ILE A 38 -5.78 6.65 -8.49
C ILE A 38 -6.66 6.02 -7.41
N ILE A 39 -6.30 4.81 -6.97
CA ILE A 39 -7.05 4.04 -5.96
C ILE A 39 -6.40 4.08 -4.58
N LEU A 40 -5.15 4.51 -4.49
CA LEU A 40 -4.40 4.68 -3.26
C LEU A 40 -3.34 5.76 -3.48
N HIS A 41 -3.22 6.66 -2.51
CA HIS A 41 -2.14 7.63 -2.43
C HIS A 41 -1.79 7.78 -0.96
N GLU A 42 -0.65 7.24 -0.57
CA GLU A 42 -0.18 7.22 0.82
C GLU A 42 1.35 7.27 0.85
N ASP A 43 1.91 7.77 1.95
CA ASP A 43 3.33 7.64 2.24
C ASP A 43 3.69 6.15 2.38
N THR A 44 4.82 5.74 1.82
CA THR A 44 5.28 4.34 1.89
C THR A 44 5.46 3.87 3.33
N ASP A 45 5.97 4.74 4.20
CA ASP A 45 6.15 4.45 5.63
C ASP A 45 4.80 4.19 6.33
N VAL A 46 3.79 4.99 6.02
CA VAL A 46 2.43 4.82 6.56
C VAL A 46 1.82 3.54 6.02
N LEU A 47 1.99 3.25 4.73
CA LEU A 47 1.51 2.02 4.11
C LEU A 47 2.09 0.76 4.79
N LEU A 48 3.37 0.79 5.15
CA LEU A 48 4.06 -0.34 5.77
C LEU A 48 3.83 -0.47 7.28
N SER A 49 3.63 0.65 7.97
CA SER A 49 3.41 0.71 9.42
C SER A 49 1.96 0.41 9.80
N ASP A 50 1.03 1.08 9.15
CA ASP A 50 -0.34 1.22 9.65
C ASP A 50 -1.33 0.29 8.93
N TYR A 51 -0.92 -0.27 7.79
CA TYR A 51 -1.71 -1.25 7.05
C TYR A 51 -1.08 -2.63 7.14
N ALA A 52 -1.93 -3.63 7.36
CA ALA A 52 -1.53 -5.03 7.37
C ALA A 52 -2.57 -5.87 6.63
N LEU A 53 -2.10 -6.86 5.87
CA LEU A 53 -2.97 -7.87 5.29
C LEU A 53 -3.18 -9.00 6.30
N LEU A 54 -4.41 -9.18 6.75
CA LEU A 54 -4.77 -10.24 7.67
C LEU A 54 -5.69 -11.26 6.99
N LYS A 55 -5.31 -12.54 7.03
CA LYS A 55 -6.18 -13.64 6.57
C LYS A 55 -6.90 -14.21 7.77
N VAL A 56 -8.22 -14.15 7.74
CA VAL A 56 -9.08 -14.63 8.82
C VAL A 56 -10.18 -15.51 8.26
N ASP A 57 -10.69 -16.44 9.07
CA ASP A 57 -11.89 -17.18 8.70
C ASP A 57 -13.16 -16.31 8.82
N ALA A 58 -14.30 -16.83 8.36
CA ALA A 58 -15.56 -16.09 8.38
C ALA A 58 -16.05 -15.72 9.80
N GLU A 59 -15.75 -16.55 10.81
CA GLU A 59 -16.17 -16.32 12.19
C GLU A 59 -15.31 -15.23 12.83
N GLN A 60 -14.00 -15.27 12.62
CA GLN A 60 -13.04 -14.25 13.02
C GLN A 60 -13.34 -12.91 12.34
N TYR A 61 -13.61 -12.92 11.03
CA TYR A 61 -14.00 -11.71 10.30
C TYR A 61 -15.25 -11.06 10.92
N SER A 62 -16.25 -11.84 11.32
CA SER A 62 -17.46 -11.30 11.94
C SER A 62 -17.21 -10.64 13.31
N LYS A 63 -16.13 -11.03 14.00
CA LYS A 63 -15.74 -10.46 15.30
C LYS A 63 -14.81 -9.26 15.17
N LEU A 64 -14.18 -9.06 14.01
CA LEU A 64 -13.35 -7.89 13.74
C LEU A 64 -14.21 -6.63 13.67
N ASP A 65 -13.69 -5.57 14.25
CA ASP A 65 -14.29 -4.25 14.19
C ASP A 65 -14.13 -3.67 12.77
N LYS A 66 -15.28 -3.48 12.12
CA LYS A 66 -15.35 -3.07 10.71
C LYS A 66 -14.83 -1.66 10.47
N GLN A 67 -14.70 -0.83 11.51
CA GLN A 67 -14.19 0.53 11.37
C GLN A 67 -12.70 0.59 11.01
N PHE A 68 -11.94 -0.48 11.29
CA PHE A 68 -10.52 -0.57 10.97
C PHE A 68 -10.23 -1.35 9.69
N ILE A 69 -11.27 -1.79 8.97
CA ILE A 69 -11.12 -2.57 7.74
C ILE A 69 -11.20 -1.63 6.55
N LEU A 70 -10.05 -1.35 5.92
CA LEU A 70 -10.00 -0.53 4.71
C LEU A 70 -10.63 -1.27 3.52
N ARG A 71 -10.34 -2.57 3.38
CA ARG A 71 -10.86 -3.40 2.31
C ARG A 71 -11.02 -4.84 2.79
N SER A 72 -11.91 -5.59 2.17
CA SER A 72 -11.95 -7.05 2.36
C SER A 72 -12.15 -7.75 1.03
N LYS A 73 -11.58 -8.93 0.90
CA LYS A 73 -11.75 -9.81 -0.25
C LYS A 73 -12.01 -11.22 0.26
N LYS A 74 -13.16 -11.78 -0.12
CA LYS A 74 -13.49 -13.17 0.18
C LYS A 74 -12.76 -14.08 -0.80
N GLU A 75 -11.93 -14.95 -0.27
CA GLU A 75 -11.32 -16.08 -0.96
C GLU A 75 -12.05 -17.36 -0.54
N HIS A 76 -11.75 -18.50 -1.15
CA HIS A 76 -12.58 -19.72 -1.09
C HIS A 76 -13.09 -20.10 0.32
N MET A 77 -12.22 -20.09 1.32
CA MET A 77 -12.55 -20.38 2.73
C MET A 77 -12.23 -19.20 3.67
N ASP A 78 -11.28 -18.34 3.30
CA ASP A 78 -10.80 -17.25 4.15
C ASP A 78 -11.23 -15.90 3.59
N ILE A 79 -11.21 -14.89 4.46
CA ILE A 79 -11.41 -13.49 4.11
C ILE A 79 -10.07 -12.78 4.36
N ALA A 80 -9.52 -12.20 3.30
CA ALA A 80 -8.40 -11.28 3.41
C ALA A 80 -8.95 -9.89 3.71
N VAL A 81 -8.48 -9.29 4.79
CA VAL A 81 -8.75 -7.91 5.21
C VAL A 81 -7.47 -7.09 5.20
#